data_AF-A0A2K6GUR4-F1
#
_entry.id   AF-A0A2K6GUR4-F1
#
_cell.length_a   1.000
_cell.length_b   1.000
_cell.length_c   1.000
_cell.angle_alpha   90.00
_cell.angle_beta   90.00
_cell.angle_gamma   90.00
#
_symmetry.space_group_name_H-M   'P 1'
#
loop_
_entity.id
_entity.type
_entity.pdbx_description
1 polymer ?
#
loop_
_entity_poly.entity_id
_entity_poly.type
_entity_poly.pdbx_seq_one_letter_code
_entity_poly.pdbx_strand_id
1 'polypeptide(L)'
;MFRAAAPGQLRRANLLPRVAAKLDVAPVSDIIAIKSPDTFVRTIYAGNALCTVKCDEKVKVFSVRGTSFEAAATSGGSAGSEKASSTSPVGLSEWLDQKLTKSDRPELTGAKVVVSGGRGLKSGENFKLLYDLADQLHAAVGASRAAVDAGFVPNDMQVGQTGKIVAPTIVAINKDPEAPIFQVADYGIVADLFKVVPEMTEILKKK
;
A
#
# COMPACT_ATOMS: atom_id res chain seq x y z
N MET A 1 -2.03 -15.80 23.86
CA MET A 1 -0.65 -15.42 23.49
C MET A 1 -0.54 -15.47 21.98
N PHE A 2 -0.38 -14.31 21.32
CA PHE A 2 -0.23 -14.22 19.86
C PHE A 2 1.11 -14.81 19.44
N ARG A 3 1.16 -15.60 18.36
CA ARG A 3 2.43 -16.26 17.96
C ARG A 3 2.95 -15.87 16.58
N ALA A 4 2.15 -15.24 15.71
CA ALA A 4 2.67 -14.69 14.45
C ALA A 4 1.79 -13.56 13.89
N ALA A 5 2.35 -12.36 13.84
CA ALA A 5 1.82 -11.22 13.10
C ALA A 5 2.92 -10.66 12.20
N ALA A 6 2.60 -10.33 10.94
CA ALA A 6 3.55 -9.75 10.01
C ALA A 6 3.02 -8.47 9.34
N PRO A 7 3.77 -7.36 9.38
CA PRO A 7 3.55 -6.21 8.51
C PRO A 7 4.22 -6.41 7.13
N GLY A 8 3.79 -5.64 6.12
CA GLY A 8 4.36 -5.62 4.76
C GLY A 8 3.70 -6.58 3.74
N GLN A 9 3.25 -6.05 2.61
CA GLN A 9 2.40 -6.75 1.63
C GLN A 9 3.00 -8.07 1.08
N LEU A 10 4.32 -8.09 0.80
CA LEU A 10 5.03 -9.27 0.28
C LEU A 10 5.23 -10.37 1.33
N ARG A 11 5.51 -10.01 2.59
CA ARG A 11 5.68 -10.99 3.69
C ARG A 11 4.33 -11.54 4.17
N ARG A 12 3.28 -10.71 4.14
CA ARG A 12 1.91 -11.07 4.55
C ARG A 12 1.30 -12.17 3.69
N ALA A 13 1.47 -12.10 2.37
CA ALA A 13 0.82 -13.03 1.44
C ALA A 13 1.56 -14.37 1.28
N ASN A 14 2.90 -14.36 1.39
CA ASN A 14 3.70 -15.55 1.07
C ASN A 14 4.08 -16.40 2.29
N LEU A 15 4.42 -15.78 3.44
CA LEU A 15 4.95 -16.51 4.59
C LEU A 15 3.84 -17.05 5.50
N LEU A 16 2.93 -16.18 5.94
CA LEU A 16 1.96 -16.52 6.99
C LEU A 16 1.00 -17.65 6.61
N PRO A 17 0.45 -17.74 5.38
CA PRO A 17 -0.40 -18.88 5.02
C PRO A 17 0.34 -20.22 5.10
N ARG A 18 1.63 -20.25 4.73
CA ARG A 18 2.46 -21.46 4.82
C ARG A 18 2.75 -21.86 6.26
N VAL A 19 3.00 -20.87 7.14
CA VAL A 19 3.16 -21.11 8.58
C VAL A 19 1.84 -21.62 9.18
N ALA A 20 0.71 -21.00 8.84
CA ALA A 20 -0.61 -21.40 9.34
C ALA A 20 -0.96 -22.84 8.93
N ALA A 21 -0.69 -23.22 7.67
CA ALA A 21 -0.89 -24.58 7.19
C ALA A 21 -0.01 -25.60 7.93
N LYS A 22 1.23 -25.26 8.29
CA LYS A 22 2.10 -26.13 9.09
C LYS A 22 1.67 -26.25 10.55
N LEU A 23 0.95 -25.26 11.06
CA LEU A 23 0.38 -25.25 12.40
C LEU A 23 -1.04 -25.83 12.44
N ASP A 24 -1.61 -26.19 11.28
CA ASP A 24 -2.98 -26.67 11.12
C ASP A 24 -4.03 -25.69 11.72
N VAL A 25 -3.92 -24.41 11.35
CA VAL A 25 -4.85 -23.35 11.77
C VAL A 25 -5.27 -22.46 10.60
N ALA A 26 -6.48 -21.92 10.64
CA ALA A 26 -6.94 -20.94 9.67
C ALA A 26 -6.36 -19.52 9.96
N PRO A 27 -5.63 -18.90 9.01
CA PRO A 27 -5.10 -17.55 9.21
C PRO A 27 -6.14 -16.46 8.92
N VAL A 28 -6.04 -15.32 9.60
CA VAL A 28 -6.86 -14.12 9.31
C VAL A 28 -6.03 -13.07 8.56
N SER A 29 -6.43 -12.72 7.35
CA SER A 29 -5.62 -11.85 6.49
C SER A 29 -6.03 -10.38 6.50
N ASP A 30 -5.03 -9.50 6.48
CA ASP A 30 -5.14 -8.04 6.30
C ASP A 30 -6.14 -7.37 7.24
N ILE A 31 -5.97 -7.63 8.54
CA ILE A 31 -6.82 -7.05 9.57
C ILE A 31 -6.60 -5.53 9.66
N ILE A 32 -7.69 -4.81 9.86
CA ILE A 32 -7.71 -3.35 10.01
C ILE A 32 -8.01 -2.93 11.46
N ALA A 33 -8.51 -3.84 12.30
CA ALA A 33 -8.72 -3.59 13.72
C ALA A 33 -8.69 -4.89 14.52
N ILE A 34 -8.34 -4.77 15.80
CA ILE A 34 -8.39 -5.85 16.80
C ILE A 34 -9.43 -5.45 17.84
N LYS A 35 -10.51 -6.22 18.00
CA LYS A 35 -11.55 -5.97 19.00
C LYS A 35 -11.27 -6.68 20.33
N SER A 36 -10.70 -7.89 20.24
CA SER A 36 -10.29 -8.72 21.38
C SER A 36 -9.16 -9.65 20.93
N PRO A 37 -8.51 -10.41 21.85
CA PRO A 37 -7.43 -11.33 21.49
C PRO A 37 -7.78 -12.41 20.45
N ASP A 38 -9.07 -12.65 20.22
CA ASP A 38 -9.61 -13.64 19.29
C ASP A 38 -10.55 -13.03 18.23
N THR A 39 -10.80 -11.72 18.24
CA THR A 39 -11.76 -11.08 17.32
C THR A 39 -11.10 -9.95 16.55
N PHE A 40 -11.14 -10.06 15.22
CA PHE A 40 -10.49 -9.16 14.29
C PHE A 40 -11.49 -8.56 13.31
N VAL A 41 -11.20 -7.38 12.78
CA VAL A 41 -11.97 -6.78 11.67
C VAL A 41 -11.08 -6.73 10.44
N ARG A 42 -11.62 -7.13 9.28
CA ARG A 42 -10.96 -7.01 7.98
C ARG A 42 -11.94 -6.52 6.94
N THR A 43 -11.43 -6.00 5.84
CA THR A 43 -12.26 -5.66 4.68
C THR A 43 -12.40 -6.84 3.73
N ILE A 44 -13.57 -6.99 3.11
CA ILE A 44 -13.83 -7.89 1.99
C ILE A 44 -14.51 -7.09 0.85
N TYR A 45 -14.69 -7.71 -0.31
CA TYR A 45 -15.29 -7.07 -1.49
C TYR A 45 -14.65 -5.71 -1.84
N ALA A 46 -13.32 -5.69 -1.99
CA ALA A 46 -12.55 -4.50 -2.35
C ALA A 46 -12.70 -3.31 -1.38
N GLY A 47 -13.00 -3.56 -0.10
CA GLY A 47 -13.19 -2.49 0.89
C GLY A 47 -14.65 -2.15 1.16
N ASN A 48 -15.59 -2.63 0.34
CA ASN A 48 -17.00 -2.25 0.42
C ASN A 48 -17.76 -2.92 1.57
N ALA A 49 -17.17 -3.93 2.24
CA ALA A 49 -17.78 -4.56 3.39
C ALA A 49 -16.75 -4.85 4.49
N LEU A 50 -17.18 -4.61 5.74
CA LEU A 50 -16.44 -4.94 6.94
C LEU A 50 -16.86 -6.31 7.45
N CYS A 51 -15.88 -7.20 7.60
CA CYS A 51 -16.06 -8.54 8.14
C CYS A 51 -15.41 -8.61 9.52
N THR A 52 -16.22 -8.81 10.56
CA THR A 52 -15.71 -9.16 11.90
C THR A 52 -15.56 -10.68 11.98
N VAL A 53 -14.35 -11.15 12.29
CA VAL A 53 -14.01 -12.58 12.35
C VAL A 53 -13.60 -12.92 13.77
N LYS A 54 -14.29 -13.89 14.38
CA LYS A 54 -13.85 -14.56 15.60
C LYS A 54 -13.00 -15.77 15.23
N CYS A 55 -11.84 -15.91 15.85
CA CYS A 55 -10.83 -16.93 15.58
C CYS A 55 -10.66 -17.82 16.81
N ASP A 56 -11.28 -19.00 16.78
CA ASP A 56 -11.23 -19.96 17.88
C ASP A 56 -10.00 -20.89 17.79
N GLU A 57 -9.10 -20.64 16.84
CA GLU A 57 -7.88 -21.43 16.63
C GLU A 57 -6.95 -21.41 17.84
N LYS A 58 -6.26 -22.53 18.10
CA LYS A 58 -5.29 -22.63 19.20
C LYS A 58 -4.17 -21.59 19.08
N VAL A 59 -3.76 -21.30 17.85
CA VAL A 59 -2.75 -20.30 17.52
C VAL A 59 -3.35 -19.28 16.55
N LYS A 60 -3.32 -18.00 16.94
CA LYS A 60 -3.78 -16.89 16.10
C LYS A 60 -2.66 -16.50 15.15
N VAL A 61 -2.82 -16.84 13.87
CA VAL A 61 -1.95 -16.40 12.78
C VAL A 61 -2.69 -15.35 11.96
N PHE A 62 -2.17 -14.14 11.87
CA PHE A 62 -2.84 -13.07 11.13
C PHE A 62 -1.86 -12.07 10.51
N SER A 63 -2.26 -11.46 9.40
CA SER A 63 -1.57 -10.30 8.84
C SER A 63 -2.29 -9.01 9.19
N VAL A 64 -1.52 -7.95 9.43
CA VAL A 64 -2.02 -6.65 9.89
C VAL A 64 -1.86 -5.61 8.81
N ARG A 65 -2.91 -4.89 8.41
CA ARG A 65 -2.82 -3.77 7.47
C ARG A 65 -2.04 -2.62 8.11
N GLY A 66 -0.91 -2.25 7.50
CA GLY A 66 0.03 -1.29 8.11
C GLY A 66 -0.57 0.10 8.30
N THR A 67 -1.37 0.56 7.34
CA THR A 67 -2.03 1.86 7.38
C THR A 67 -3.16 1.98 8.40
N SER A 68 -3.58 0.86 9.01
CA SER A 68 -4.68 0.85 10.00
C SER A 68 -4.20 0.93 11.45
N PHE A 69 -2.89 0.95 11.68
CA PHE A 69 -2.31 1.00 13.02
C PHE A 69 -1.20 2.05 13.05
N GLU A 70 -1.15 2.82 14.13
CA GLU A 70 -0.07 3.77 14.35
C GLU A 70 1.27 3.04 14.53
N ALA A 71 2.34 3.64 13.99
CA ALA A 71 3.68 3.13 14.20
C ALA A 71 4.05 3.26 15.69
N ALA A 72 4.58 2.18 16.27
CA ALA A 72 5.09 2.21 17.63
C ALA A 72 6.30 3.16 17.74
N ALA A 73 6.47 3.77 18.92
CA ALA A 73 7.64 4.59 19.22
C ALA A 73 8.94 3.79 19.05
N THR A 74 9.97 4.43 18.49
CA THR A 74 11.27 3.80 18.20
C THR A 74 12.23 3.83 19.40
N SER A 75 11.85 4.47 20.50
CA SER A 75 12.65 4.61 21.73
C SER A 75 11.79 4.32 22.97
N GLY A 76 12.46 4.02 24.09
CA GLY A 76 11.80 3.75 25.38
C GLY A 76 11.41 2.28 25.63
N GLY A 77 11.53 1.42 24.62
CA GLY A 77 11.38 -0.03 24.79
C GLY A 77 12.64 -0.69 25.34
N SER A 78 12.47 -1.70 26.21
CA SER A 78 13.55 -2.59 26.64
C SER A 78 13.14 -4.03 26.38
N ALA A 79 13.99 -4.78 25.67
CA ALA A 79 13.79 -6.18 25.35
C ALA A 79 15.14 -6.90 25.28
N GLY A 80 15.21 -8.14 25.76
CA GLY A 80 16.39 -8.99 25.63
C GLY A 80 16.50 -9.59 24.22
N SER A 81 17.73 -9.77 23.75
CA SER A 81 18.00 -10.54 22.53
C SER A 81 18.17 -12.02 22.85
N GLU A 82 17.43 -12.89 22.17
CA GLU A 82 17.57 -14.34 22.27
C GLU A 82 17.99 -14.93 20.91
N LYS A 83 18.86 -15.95 20.93
CA LYS A 83 19.29 -16.64 19.72
C LYS A 83 18.21 -17.64 19.30
N ALA A 84 17.63 -17.43 18.13
CA ALA A 84 16.68 -18.37 17.55
C ALA A 84 17.35 -19.70 17.17
N SER A 85 16.57 -20.79 17.23
CA SER A 85 17.02 -22.10 16.76
C SER A 85 17.24 -22.09 15.25
N SER A 86 18.46 -22.39 14.80
CA SER A 86 18.77 -22.56 13.38
C SER A 86 18.40 -23.96 12.91
N THR A 87 17.66 -24.07 11.82
CA THR A 87 17.36 -25.35 11.16
C THR A 87 18.25 -25.55 9.93
N SER A 88 18.45 -26.79 9.53
CA SER A 88 19.15 -27.12 8.28
C SER A 88 18.44 -26.52 7.06
N PRO A 89 19.18 -26.07 6.03
CA PRO A 89 18.57 -25.56 4.79
C PRO A 89 17.71 -26.61 4.09
N VAL A 90 16.56 -26.19 3.58
CA VAL A 90 15.66 -27.08 2.80
C VAL A 90 16.17 -27.25 1.36
N GLY A 91 16.83 -26.23 0.79
CA GLY A 91 17.50 -26.33 -0.53
C GLY A 91 16.60 -26.39 -1.77
N LEU A 92 15.28 -26.18 -1.63
CA LEU A 92 14.33 -26.26 -2.75
C LEU A 92 14.11 -24.93 -3.50
N SER A 93 14.60 -23.82 -2.96
CA SER A 93 14.52 -22.50 -3.59
C SER A 93 15.78 -21.72 -3.26
N GLU A 94 16.33 -21.05 -4.26
CA GLU A 94 17.44 -20.13 -4.11
C GLU A 94 17.05 -18.74 -4.61
N TRP A 95 17.60 -17.72 -3.97
CA TRP A 95 17.49 -16.34 -4.44
C TRP A 95 18.65 -16.08 -5.39
N LEU A 96 18.35 -15.64 -6.63
CA LEU A 96 19.37 -15.44 -7.68
C LEU A 96 19.72 -13.96 -7.84
N ASP A 97 18.71 -13.12 -8.08
CA ASP A 97 18.87 -11.69 -8.31
C ASP A 97 17.60 -10.92 -7.90
N GLN A 98 17.74 -9.61 -7.66
CA GLN A 98 16.61 -8.69 -7.56
C GLN A 98 16.89 -7.41 -8.32
N LYS A 99 15.94 -7.02 -9.19
CA LYS A 99 15.95 -5.71 -9.84
C LYS A 99 14.92 -4.81 -9.15
N LEU A 100 15.42 -3.91 -8.30
CA LEU A 100 14.59 -2.92 -7.63
C LEU A 100 14.49 -1.65 -8.47
N THR A 101 13.29 -1.09 -8.59
CA THR A 101 13.11 0.26 -9.14
C THR A 101 13.72 1.26 -8.16
N LYS A 102 14.82 1.90 -8.55
CA LYS A 102 15.42 2.98 -7.77
C LYS A 102 14.58 4.23 -7.96
N SER A 103 14.12 4.82 -6.87
CA SER A 103 13.45 6.11 -6.86
C SER A 103 14.01 6.94 -5.72
N ASP A 104 14.33 8.20 -5.98
CA ASP A 104 14.71 9.16 -4.95
C ASP A 104 13.48 9.72 -4.22
N ARG A 105 12.27 9.34 -4.66
CA ARG A 105 10.99 9.78 -4.10
C ARG A 105 10.57 8.92 -2.90
N PRO A 106 9.73 9.46 -2.00
CA PRO A 106 9.22 8.71 -0.86
C PRO A 106 8.54 7.41 -1.29
N GLU A 107 8.65 6.38 -0.43
CA GLU A 107 7.96 5.13 -0.68
C GLU A 107 6.44 5.32 -0.63
N LEU A 108 5.73 4.77 -1.61
CA LEU A 108 4.29 4.98 -1.80
C LEU A 108 3.44 4.60 -0.58
N THR A 109 3.85 3.58 0.19
CA THR A 109 3.09 3.12 1.37
C THR A 109 3.29 3.99 2.62
N GLY A 110 4.38 4.77 2.68
CA GLY A 110 4.72 5.65 3.80
C GLY A 110 4.54 7.15 3.50
N ALA A 111 4.18 7.51 2.28
CA ALA A 111 4.03 8.89 1.86
C ALA A 111 2.77 9.54 2.45
N LYS A 112 2.91 10.79 2.92
CA LYS A 112 1.78 11.60 3.42
C LYS A 112 0.88 12.09 2.29
N VAL A 113 1.47 12.38 1.14
CA VAL A 113 0.80 12.86 -0.07
C VAL A 113 1.17 11.92 -1.21
N VAL A 114 0.18 11.53 -2.00
CA VAL A 114 0.38 10.73 -3.21
C VAL A 114 -0.27 11.44 -4.39
N VAL A 115 0.52 11.66 -5.44
CA VAL A 115 0.04 12.13 -6.74
C VAL A 115 -0.14 10.90 -7.64
N SER A 116 -1.38 10.56 -8.03
CA SER A 116 -1.63 9.35 -8.82
C SER A 116 -2.07 9.66 -10.25
N GLY A 117 -1.42 8.98 -11.21
CA GLY A 117 -1.71 9.10 -12.65
C GLY A 117 -2.56 7.95 -13.19
N GLY A 118 -3.51 8.28 -14.06
CA GLY A 118 -4.36 7.31 -14.76
C GLY A 118 -4.10 7.23 -16.26
N ARG A 119 -4.95 6.47 -16.96
CA ARG A 119 -4.96 6.40 -18.44
C ARG A 119 -5.15 7.77 -19.10
N GLY A 120 -5.75 8.74 -18.39
CA GLY A 120 -5.92 10.11 -18.85
C GLY A 120 -4.61 10.82 -19.25
N LEU A 121 -3.46 10.34 -18.77
CA LEU A 121 -2.15 10.87 -19.16
C LEU A 121 -1.73 10.49 -20.59
N LYS A 122 -2.40 9.53 -21.24
CA LYS A 122 -2.18 9.09 -22.62
C LYS A 122 -0.81 8.45 -22.94
N SER A 123 0.26 8.79 -22.23
CA SER A 123 1.61 8.22 -22.42
C SER A 123 2.42 8.23 -21.12
N GLY A 124 3.51 7.44 -21.08
CA GLY A 124 4.49 7.47 -20.00
C GLY A 124 5.31 8.77 -19.95
N GLU A 125 5.51 9.45 -21.09
CA GLU A 125 6.21 10.75 -21.12
C GLU A 125 5.45 11.82 -20.34
N ASN A 126 4.12 11.81 -20.43
CA ASN A 126 3.27 12.76 -19.73
C ASN A 126 3.24 12.54 -18.20
N PHE A 127 3.73 11.40 -17.69
CA PHE A 127 3.93 11.22 -16.25
C PHE A 127 4.96 12.20 -15.68
N LYS A 128 5.81 12.81 -16.52
CA LYS A 128 6.70 13.90 -16.10
C LYS A 128 5.95 15.04 -15.41
N LEU A 129 4.73 15.37 -15.86
CA LEU A 129 3.91 16.40 -15.22
C LEU A 129 3.61 16.07 -13.75
N LEU A 130 3.36 14.80 -13.46
CA LEU A 130 3.09 14.34 -12.09
C LEU A 130 4.36 14.25 -11.26
N TYR A 131 5.50 13.91 -11.88
CA TYR A 131 6.80 13.96 -11.24
C TYR A 131 7.16 15.38 -10.80
N ASP A 132 7.02 16.35 -11.71
CA ASP A 132 7.31 17.76 -11.41
C ASP A 132 6.42 18.30 -10.27
N LEU A 133 5.13 17.93 -10.27
CA LEU A 133 4.20 18.28 -9.18
C LEU A 133 4.54 17.57 -7.86
N ALA A 134 4.86 16.28 -7.91
CA ALA A 134 5.19 15.50 -6.72
C ALA A 134 6.46 16.00 -6.05
N ASP A 135 7.44 16.46 -6.82
CA ASP A 135 8.69 17.01 -6.31
C ASP A 135 8.42 18.30 -5.49
N GLN A 136 7.47 19.15 -5.91
CA GLN A 136 7.07 20.33 -5.11
C GLN A 136 6.36 19.94 -3.80
N LEU A 137 5.60 18.84 -3.80
CA LEU A 137 4.81 18.40 -2.67
C LEU A 137 5.55 17.44 -1.74
N HIS A 138 6.79 17.06 -2.07
CA HIS A 138 7.49 15.93 -1.44
C HIS A 138 6.60 14.68 -1.39
N ALA A 139 5.85 14.45 -2.47
CA ALA A 139 4.86 13.40 -2.59
C ALA A 139 5.44 12.14 -3.26
N ALA A 140 4.84 10.99 -2.97
CA ALA A 140 5.07 9.80 -3.79
C ALA A 140 4.19 9.83 -5.03
N VAL A 141 4.62 9.14 -6.09
CA VAL A 141 3.85 9.05 -7.34
C VAL A 141 3.29 7.64 -7.48
N GLY A 142 1.98 7.54 -7.62
CA GLY A 142 1.27 6.28 -7.84
C GLY A 142 0.62 6.23 -9.21
N ALA A 143 0.03 5.09 -9.54
CA ALA A 143 -0.71 4.94 -10.79
C ALA A 143 -1.87 3.97 -10.70
N SER A 144 -2.89 4.21 -11.52
CA SER A 144 -3.99 3.26 -11.71
C SER A 144 -3.52 2.01 -12.47
N ARG A 145 -4.23 0.89 -12.29
CA ARG A 145 -4.06 -0.32 -13.12
C ARG A 145 -4.07 -0.01 -14.61
N ALA A 146 -4.95 0.89 -15.05
CA ALA A 146 -5.10 1.25 -16.45
C ALA A 146 -3.86 1.93 -17.07
N ALA A 147 -3.00 2.57 -16.26
CA ALA A 147 -1.75 3.17 -16.70
C ALA A 147 -0.59 2.15 -16.70
N VAL A 148 -0.58 1.23 -15.72
CA VAL A 148 0.37 0.10 -15.67
C VAL A 148 0.15 -0.85 -16.85
N ASP A 149 -1.10 -1.25 -17.09
CA ASP A 149 -1.46 -2.14 -18.21
C ASP A 149 -1.16 -1.49 -19.57
N ALA A 150 -1.13 -0.15 -19.64
CA ALA A 150 -0.76 0.61 -20.83
C ALA A 150 0.76 0.81 -20.99
N GLY A 151 1.57 0.31 -20.06
CA GLY A 151 3.03 0.42 -20.08
C GLY A 151 3.57 1.82 -19.76
N PHE A 152 2.75 2.72 -19.17
CA PHE A 152 3.19 4.09 -18.87
C PHE A 152 4.15 4.13 -17.68
N VAL A 153 3.96 3.23 -16.71
CA VAL A 153 4.74 3.11 -15.48
C VAL A 153 4.83 1.66 -15.04
N PRO A 154 5.85 1.30 -14.24
CA PRO A 154 5.99 -0.04 -13.68
C PRO A 154 4.88 -0.41 -12.67
N ASN A 155 4.68 -1.72 -12.48
CA ASN A 155 3.61 -2.28 -11.64
C ASN A 155 3.77 -1.96 -10.14
N ASP A 156 4.99 -1.69 -9.68
CA ASP A 156 5.27 -1.27 -8.31
C ASP A 156 4.65 0.10 -7.97
N MET A 157 4.36 0.94 -8.96
CA MET A 157 3.64 2.20 -8.77
C MET A 157 2.12 2.01 -8.69
N GLN A 158 1.60 0.81 -8.92
CA GLN A 158 0.17 0.56 -8.93
C GLN A 158 -0.45 0.81 -7.55
N VAL A 159 -1.51 1.63 -7.51
CA VAL A 159 -2.35 1.89 -6.34
C VAL A 159 -3.73 1.24 -6.56
N GLY A 160 -4.30 0.70 -5.49
CA GLY A 160 -5.64 0.13 -5.48
C GLY A 160 -5.66 -1.33 -5.01
N GLN A 161 -6.79 -2.01 -5.22
CA GLN A 161 -7.05 -3.36 -4.67
C GLN A 161 -5.95 -4.39 -4.96
N THR A 162 -5.41 -4.38 -6.18
CA THR A 162 -4.35 -5.30 -6.61
C THR A 162 -2.94 -4.69 -6.52
N GLY A 163 -2.85 -3.43 -6.14
CA GLY A 163 -1.59 -2.69 -5.98
C GLY A 163 -1.31 -2.40 -4.51
N LYS A 164 -0.62 -1.30 -4.24
CA LYS A 164 -0.34 -0.83 -2.88
C LYS A 164 -1.58 -0.16 -2.29
N ILE A 165 -1.87 -0.50 -1.04
CA ILE A 165 -2.87 0.20 -0.22
C ILE A 165 -2.15 1.39 0.42
N VAL A 166 -2.64 2.59 0.15
CA VAL A 166 -2.11 3.86 0.64
C VAL A 166 -3.21 4.53 1.46
N ALA A 167 -2.85 5.21 2.56
CA ALA A 167 -3.79 6.00 3.37
C ALA A 167 -3.52 7.54 3.35
N PRO A 168 -3.15 8.16 2.22
CA PRO A 168 -2.95 9.60 2.14
C PRO A 168 -4.28 10.32 1.84
N THR A 169 -4.22 11.64 1.94
CA THR A 169 -5.18 12.54 1.29
C THR A 169 -5.14 12.34 -0.23
N ILE A 170 -6.31 12.08 -0.82
CA ILE A 170 -6.54 11.83 -2.24
C ILE A 170 -7.00 13.12 -2.92
N VAL A 171 -6.20 13.62 -3.87
CA VAL A 171 -6.58 14.73 -4.75
C VAL A 171 -6.80 14.18 -6.16
N ALA A 172 -7.98 14.42 -6.74
CA ALA A 172 -8.35 13.96 -8.07
C ALA A 172 -8.48 15.13 -9.05
N ILE A 173 -7.85 15.00 -10.23
CA ILE A 173 -8.04 15.89 -11.38
C ILE A 173 -8.60 15.06 -12.51
N ASN A 174 -9.80 15.39 -12.99
CA ASN A 174 -10.43 14.68 -14.09
C ASN A 174 -11.26 15.63 -14.94
N LYS A 175 -11.29 15.43 -16.27
CA LYS A 175 -12.14 16.19 -17.18
C LYS A 175 -13.62 15.82 -17.07
N ASP A 176 -13.90 14.59 -16.62
CA ASP A 176 -15.24 14.04 -16.50
C ASP A 176 -15.75 14.25 -15.08
N PRO A 177 -16.74 15.13 -14.83
CA PRO A 177 -17.28 15.40 -13.50
C PRO A 177 -17.94 14.18 -12.85
N GLU A 178 -18.39 13.21 -13.64
CA GLU A 178 -19.07 11.99 -13.15
C GLU A 178 -18.07 10.83 -12.90
N ALA A 179 -16.77 11.10 -13.00
CA ALA A 179 -15.76 10.08 -12.82
C ALA A 179 -15.83 9.46 -11.41
N PRO A 180 -15.84 8.12 -11.26
CA PRO A 180 -15.97 7.44 -9.96
C PRO A 180 -14.92 7.83 -8.92
N ILE A 181 -13.76 8.36 -9.33
CA ILE A 181 -12.71 8.82 -8.42
C ILE A 181 -13.16 9.95 -7.51
N PHE A 182 -14.12 10.79 -7.94
CA PHE A 182 -14.64 11.89 -7.12
C PHE A 182 -15.47 11.39 -5.94
N GLN A 183 -15.93 10.14 -5.94
CA GLN A 183 -16.62 9.55 -4.79
C GLN A 183 -15.69 9.24 -3.62
N VAL A 184 -14.38 9.14 -3.88
CA VAL A 184 -13.36 8.74 -2.90
C VAL A 184 -12.25 9.77 -2.72
N ALA A 185 -12.27 10.86 -3.49
CA ALA A 185 -11.28 11.93 -3.40
C ALA A 185 -11.63 12.89 -2.26
N ASP A 186 -10.63 13.30 -1.48
CA ASP A 186 -10.77 14.36 -0.48
C ASP A 186 -10.93 15.74 -1.17
N TYR A 187 -10.26 15.92 -2.31
CA TYR A 187 -10.36 17.13 -3.15
C TYR A 187 -10.49 16.74 -4.62
N GLY A 188 -11.44 17.35 -5.33
CA GLY A 188 -11.68 17.11 -6.75
C GLY A 188 -11.61 18.37 -7.59
N ILE A 189 -10.89 18.34 -8.71
CA ILE A 189 -10.84 19.40 -9.72
C ILE A 189 -11.36 18.83 -11.05
N VAL A 190 -12.47 19.40 -11.53
CA VAL A 190 -13.02 19.06 -12.86
C VAL A 190 -12.36 19.93 -13.91
N ALA A 191 -11.30 19.43 -14.54
CA ALA A 191 -10.53 20.18 -15.54
C ALA A 191 -9.61 19.30 -16.38
N ASP A 192 -9.02 19.88 -17.42
CA ASP A 192 -7.94 19.25 -18.18
C ASP A 192 -6.64 19.23 -17.35
N LEU A 193 -6.15 18.02 -17.05
CA LEU A 193 -4.89 17.81 -16.33
C LEU A 193 -3.69 18.48 -17.01
N PHE A 194 -3.69 18.56 -18.35
CA PHE A 194 -2.58 19.15 -19.12
C PHE A 194 -2.48 20.67 -18.93
N LYS A 195 -3.54 21.30 -18.41
CA LYS A 195 -3.56 22.71 -18.05
C LYS A 195 -3.37 22.90 -16.54
N VAL A 196 -4.13 22.16 -15.73
CA VAL A 196 -4.16 22.37 -14.28
C VAL A 196 -2.87 21.92 -13.59
N VAL A 197 -2.27 20.80 -13.98
CA VAL A 197 -1.05 20.30 -13.31
C VAL A 197 0.12 21.26 -13.47
N PRO A 198 0.41 21.81 -14.68
CA PRO A 198 1.41 22.88 -14.82
C PRO A 198 1.08 24.13 -14.00
N GLU A 199 -0.15 24.63 -14.03
CA GLU A 199 -0.56 25.82 -13.28
C GLU A 199 -0.38 25.64 -11.77
N MET A 200 -0.78 24.48 -11.22
CA MET A 200 -0.57 24.14 -9.82
C MET A 200 0.91 24.08 -9.46
N THR A 201 1.72 23.46 -10.32
CA THR A 201 3.18 23.37 -10.13
C THR A 201 3.81 24.76 -10.06
N GLU A 202 3.40 25.68 -10.94
CA GLU A 202 3.90 27.06 -10.94
C GLU A 202 3.45 27.87 -9.73
N ILE A 203 2.23 27.65 -9.23
CA ILE A 203 1.75 28.27 -7.99
C ILE A 203 2.57 27.78 -6.79
N LEU A 204 2.87 26.48 -6.73
CA LEU A 204 3.63 25.88 -5.64
C LEU A 204 5.10 26.32 -5.62
N LYS A 205 5.72 26.54 -6.79
CA LYS A 205 7.08 27.10 -6.88
C LYS A 205 7.21 28.53 -6.36
N LYS A 206 6.12 29.29 -6.32
CA LYS A 206 6.09 30.70 -5.86
C LYS A 206 5.92 30.83 -4.35
N LYS A 207 5.69 29.72 -3.64
CA LYS A 207 5.66 29.64 -2.19
C LYS A 207 7.03 29.30 -1.63
#